data_AF-A0A833RVY5-F1
#
_entry.id   AF-A0A833RVY5-F1
#
_cell.length_a   1.000
_cell.length_b   1.000
_cell.length_c   1.000
_cell.angle_alpha   90.00
_cell.angle_beta   90.00
_cell.angle_gamma   90.00
#
_symmetry.space_group_name_H-M   'P 1'
#
loop_
_entity.id
_entity.type
_entity.pdbx_description
1 polymer ?
#
loop_
_entity_poly.entity_id
_entity_poly.type
_entity_poly.pdbx_seq_one_letter_code
_entity_poly.pdbx_strand_id
1 'polypeptide(L)'
;MERLLKKQESKASKVISKGKPSRRQVPLVVYRLTLEGSSISLPPGEDFPLQPMKEKEPSMRILCGVNQCKNPKKYSCSKTGVPLCSLECYKVNLALSV
;
A
#
# COMPACT_ATOMS: atom_id res chain seq x y z
N MET A 1 83.66 2.49 -17.85
CA MET A 1 82.49 3.22 -18.37
C MET A 1 81.29 2.33 -18.13
N GLU A 2 80.57 2.55 -17.03
CA GLU A 2 79.28 1.92 -16.74
C GLU A 2 78.67 2.67 -15.54
N ARG A 3 77.41 3.11 -15.65
CA ARG A 3 76.35 2.76 -14.69
C ARG A 3 74.99 3.42 -15.00
N LEU A 4 74.05 2.51 -15.19
CA LEU A 4 72.68 2.49 -14.67
C LEU A 4 71.64 3.40 -15.33
N LEU A 5 70.75 2.76 -16.10
CA LEU A 5 69.45 3.29 -16.50
C LEU A 5 68.79 4.01 -15.31
N LYS A 6 68.58 5.33 -15.45
CA LYS A 6 67.63 6.08 -14.63
C LYS A 6 66.24 5.50 -14.93
N LYS A 7 65.81 4.54 -14.13
CA LYS A 7 64.43 4.07 -14.09
C LYS A 7 63.62 5.25 -13.55
N GLN A 8 63.10 6.06 -14.46
CA GLN A 8 62.18 7.13 -14.14
C GLN A 8 60.97 6.47 -13.45
N GLU A 9 60.79 6.74 -12.16
CA GLU A 9 59.63 6.26 -11.42
C GLU A 9 58.39 6.82 -12.11
N SER A 10 57.66 5.94 -12.79
CA SER A 10 56.38 6.23 -13.39
C SER A 10 55.51 6.89 -12.34
N LYS A 11 54.94 8.06 -12.67
CA LYS A 11 54.02 8.85 -11.85
C LYS A 11 52.67 8.13 -11.59
N ALA A 12 52.71 6.84 -11.25
CA ALA A 12 51.54 6.00 -11.01
C ALA A 12 50.96 6.16 -9.60
N SER A 13 51.60 6.93 -8.71
CA SER A 13 51.15 7.11 -7.33
C SER A 13 49.99 8.11 -7.16
N LYS A 14 49.48 8.73 -8.23
CA LYS A 14 48.37 9.72 -8.15
C LYS A 14 46.99 9.18 -8.51
N VAL A 15 46.84 7.91 -8.88
CA VAL A 15 45.52 7.39 -9.33
C VAL A 15 44.74 6.69 -8.22
N ILE A 16 45.36 6.39 -7.07
CA ILE A 16 44.69 5.67 -5.97
C ILE A 16 43.79 6.59 -5.12
N SER A 17 43.88 7.93 -5.26
CA SER A 17 43.05 8.87 -4.49
C SER A 17 41.74 9.29 -5.16
N LYS A 18 41.37 8.73 -6.32
CA LYS A 18 39.99 8.85 -6.82
C LYS A 18 39.08 7.91 -6.03
N GLY A 19 39.00 8.15 -4.72
CA GLY A 19 37.84 7.75 -3.94
C GLY A 19 36.61 8.13 -4.74
N LYS A 20 35.66 7.18 -4.86
CA LYS A 20 34.37 7.40 -5.51
C LYS A 20 33.92 8.82 -5.20
N PRO A 21 33.61 9.66 -6.22
CA PRO A 21 33.16 11.02 -5.94
C PRO A 21 32.07 10.89 -4.90
N SER A 22 32.27 11.56 -3.76
CA SER A 22 31.29 11.64 -2.70
C SER A 22 29.99 12.04 -3.38
N ARG A 23 29.11 11.06 -3.58
CA ARG A 23 27.81 11.31 -4.21
C ARG A 23 27.18 12.32 -3.28
N ARG A 24 26.91 13.54 -3.77
CA ARG A 24 26.13 14.52 -3.01
C ARG A 24 24.98 13.77 -2.39
N GLN A 25 24.85 13.82 -1.07
CA GLN A 25 23.72 13.23 -0.36
C GLN A 25 22.49 14.03 -0.74
N VAL A 26 21.90 13.69 -1.88
CA VAL A 26 20.59 14.18 -2.28
C VAL A 26 19.58 13.27 -1.60
N PRO A 27 18.55 13.82 -0.94
CA PRO A 27 17.47 13.00 -0.40
C PRO A 27 16.86 12.17 -1.53
N LEU A 28 16.94 10.84 -1.40
CA LEU A 28 16.49 9.89 -2.41
C LEU A 28 15.83 8.69 -1.72
N VAL A 29 14.67 8.28 -2.22
CA VAL A 29 14.04 7.02 -1.83
C VAL A 29 14.77 5.87 -2.54
N VAL A 30 15.23 4.87 -1.79
CA VAL A 30 15.92 3.70 -2.33
C VAL A 30 15.05 2.46 -2.11
N TYR A 31 14.77 1.74 -3.20
CA TYR A 31 14.20 0.41 -3.15
C TYR A 31 15.31 -0.63 -3.38
N ARG A 32 15.39 -1.64 -2.53
CA ARG A 32 16.36 -2.74 -2.63
C ARG A 32 15.64 -4.08 -2.53
N LEU A 33 15.89 -4.93 -3.52
CA LEU A 33 15.41 -6.31 -3.58
C LEU A 33 16.62 -7.26 -3.48
N THR A 34 16.61 -8.14 -2.49
CA THR A 34 17.62 -9.18 -2.27
C THR A 34 16.96 -10.55 -2.10
N LEU A 35 17.75 -11.62 -2.03
CA LEU A 35 17.24 -12.96 -1.73
C LEU A 35 16.63 -13.06 -0.31
N GLU A 36 17.06 -12.19 0.62
CA GLU A 36 16.56 -12.14 2.00
C GLU A 36 15.23 -11.38 2.12
N GLY A 37 14.92 -10.50 1.16
CA GLY A 37 13.68 -9.75 1.16
C GLY A 37 13.73 -8.44 0.38
N SER A 38 12.70 -7.61 0.58
CA SER A 38 12.58 -6.30 -0.04
C SER A 38 12.52 -5.20 1.00
N SER A 39 13.18 -4.07 0.73
CA SER A 39 13.24 -2.93 1.64
C SER A 39 13.14 -1.60 0.89
N ILE A 40 12.51 -0.62 1.53
CA ILE A 40 12.41 0.77 1.07
C ILE A 40 13.02 1.65 2.16
N SER A 41 13.97 2.51 1.82
CA SER A 41 14.52 3.52 2.72
C SER A 41 14.15 4.91 2.24
N LEU A 42 13.62 5.73 3.15
CA LEU A 42 13.25 7.13 2.89
C LEU A 42 14.33 8.07 3.44
N PRO A 43 14.51 9.26 2.83
CA PRO A 43 15.42 10.26 3.36
C PRO A 43 14.89 10.84 4.69
N PRO A 44 15.79 11.42 5.51
CA PRO A 44 15.38 12.06 6.76
C PRO A 44 14.42 13.23 6.48
N GLY A 45 13.31 13.29 7.21
CA GLY A 45 12.28 14.32 7.07
C GLY A 45 11.15 13.98 6.09
N GLU A 46 11.21 12.83 5.41
CA GLU A 46 10.08 12.29 4.64
C GLU A 46 9.35 11.23 5.45
N ASP A 47 8.02 11.37 5.54
CA ASP A 47 7.16 10.38 6.17
C ASP A 47 6.85 9.23 5.20
N PHE A 48 6.61 8.03 5.75
CA PHE A 48 6.18 6.91 4.93
C PHE A 48 4.78 7.21 4.36
N PRO A 49 4.57 7.12 3.02
CA PRO A 49 3.34 7.59 2.39
C PRO A 49 2.11 6.76 2.76
N LEU A 50 2.29 5.51 3.19
CA LEU A 50 1.19 4.64 3.57
C LEU A 50 0.96 4.73 5.07
N GLN A 51 -0.22 5.23 5.44
CA GLN A 51 -0.63 5.22 6.83
C GLN A 51 -1.05 3.81 7.26
N PRO A 52 -0.75 3.40 8.50
CA PRO A 52 -1.25 2.14 9.03
C PRO A 52 -2.79 2.20 9.07
N MET A 53 -3.42 1.35 8.26
CA MET A 53 -4.88 1.23 8.22
C MET A 53 -5.28 -0.11 8.84
N LYS A 54 -6.22 -0.08 9.78
CA LYS A 54 -6.85 -1.29 10.28
C LYS A 54 -7.83 -1.81 9.24
N GLU A 55 -7.93 -3.13 9.12
CA GLU A 55 -8.97 -3.76 8.32
C GLU A 55 -10.34 -3.25 8.80
N LYS A 56 -11.17 -2.80 7.86
CA LYS A 56 -12.55 -2.43 8.16
C LYS A 56 -13.33 -3.72 8.38
N GLU A 57 -14.07 -3.79 9.48
CA GLU A 57 -14.98 -4.91 9.70
C GLU A 57 -15.98 -5.02 8.54
N PRO A 58 -16.33 -6.24 8.11
CA PRO A 58 -17.32 -6.43 7.07
C PRO A 58 -18.65 -5.85 7.51
N SER A 59 -19.31 -5.10 6.62
CA SER A 59 -20.65 -4.57 6.90
C SER A 59 -21.61 -5.72 7.24
N MET A 60 -22.33 -5.60 8.35
CA MET A 60 -23.34 -6.60 8.73
C MET A 60 -24.39 -6.74 7.62
N ARG A 61 -24.75 -7.99 7.30
CA ARG A 61 -25.78 -8.28 6.30
C ARG A 61 -27.14 -7.81 6.82
N ILE A 62 -27.76 -6.87 6.12
CA ILE A 62 -29.11 -6.41 6.44
C ILE A 62 -30.10 -7.50 6.02
N LEU A 63 -30.97 -7.92 6.93
CA LEU A 63 -32.02 -8.90 6.68
C LEU A 63 -33.34 -8.24 6.26
N CYS A 64 -34.26 -9.04 5.74
CA CYS A 64 -35.63 -8.64 5.48
C CYS A 64 -36.32 -8.19 6.78
N GLY A 65 -37.03 -7.07 6.75
CA GLY A 65 -37.75 -6.53 7.90
C GLY A 65 -39.16 -7.10 8.11
N VAL A 66 -39.59 -8.05 7.27
CA VAL A 66 -40.89 -8.74 7.45
C VAL A 66 -40.76 -9.80 8.53
N ASN A 67 -41.76 -9.85 9.42
CA ASN A 67 -41.84 -10.84 10.50
C ASN A 67 -41.59 -12.26 9.96
N GLN A 68 -40.74 -13.00 10.67
CA GLN A 68 -40.33 -14.38 10.35
C GLN A 68 -39.49 -14.56 9.06
N CYS A 69 -39.09 -13.48 8.37
CA CYS A 69 -38.20 -13.59 7.22
C CYS A 69 -36.73 -13.38 7.62
N LYS A 70 -35.88 -14.38 7.39
CA LYS A 70 -34.42 -14.31 7.66
C LYS A 70 -33.58 -14.15 6.38
N ASN A 71 -34.22 -13.90 5.25
CA ASN A 71 -33.51 -13.73 3.98
C ASN A 71 -32.77 -12.39 3.95
N PRO A 72 -31.62 -12.31 3.27
CA PRO A 72 -30.91 -11.06 3.08
C PRO A 72 -31.75 -10.06 2.28
N LYS A 73 -31.60 -8.78 2.60
CA LYS A 73 -32.22 -7.67 1.87
C LYS A 73 -31.80 -7.71 0.39
N LYS A 74 -32.78 -7.62 -0.51
CA LYS A 74 -32.56 -7.37 -1.95
C LYS A 74 -32.80 -5.92 -2.34
N TYR A 75 -33.81 -5.28 -1.75
CA TYR A 75 -34.17 -3.89 -2.03
C TYR A 75 -34.80 -3.23 -0.79
N SER A 76 -34.99 -1.91 -0.83
CA SER A 76 -35.76 -1.16 0.18
C SER A 76 -37.10 -0.75 -0.42
N CYS A 77 -38.18 -0.90 0.35
CA CYS A 77 -39.49 -0.37 -0.03
C CYS A 77 -39.44 1.15 -0.08
N SER A 78 -39.82 1.78 -1.20
CA SER A 78 -39.84 3.24 -1.33
C SER A 78 -40.90 3.92 -0.46
N LYS A 79 -41.99 3.22 -0.14
CA LYS A 79 -43.10 3.76 0.67
C LYS A 79 -42.83 3.67 2.18
N THR A 80 -42.24 2.58 2.63
CA THR A 80 -42.08 2.29 4.07
C THR A 80 -40.62 2.33 4.54
N GLY A 81 -39.65 2.41 3.62
CA GLY A 81 -38.22 2.35 3.92
C GLY A 81 -37.70 0.95 4.31
N VAL A 82 -38.59 -0.01 4.56
CA VAL A 82 -38.26 -1.33 5.10
C VAL A 82 -37.42 -2.15 4.11
N PRO A 83 -36.35 -2.84 4.57
CA PRO A 83 -35.58 -3.76 3.73
C PRO A 83 -36.36 -5.03 3.42
N LEU A 84 -36.42 -5.45 2.15
CA LEU A 84 -37.21 -6.59 1.68
C LEU A 84 -36.40 -7.54 0.79
N CYS A 85 -36.80 -8.81 0.75
CA CYS A 85 -36.14 -9.85 -0.06
C CYS A 85 -36.93 -10.32 -1.29
N SER A 86 -38.25 -10.14 -1.34
CA SER A 86 -39.12 -10.67 -2.40
C SER A 86 -40.42 -9.87 -2.53
N LEU A 87 -41.16 -10.06 -3.63
CA LEU A 87 -42.45 -9.40 -3.84
C LEU A 87 -43.53 -9.83 -2.83
N GLU A 88 -43.47 -11.09 -2.36
CA GLU A 88 -44.37 -11.59 -1.32
C GLU A 88 -44.18 -10.79 -0.02
N CYS A 89 -42.93 -10.58 0.39
CA CYS A 89 -42.59 -9.75 1.55
C CYS A 89 -43.03 -8.29 1.33
N TYR A 90 -42.99 -7.77 0.10
CA TYR A 90 -43.52 -6.44 -0.20
C TYR A 90 -45.03 -6.35 0.01
N LYS A 91 -45.81 -7.34 -0.44
CA LYS A 91 -47.26 -7.37 -0.22
C LYS A 91 -47.61 -7.45 1.27
N VAL A 92 -46.92 -8.30 2.02
CA VAL A 92 -47.10 -8.42 3.49
C VAL A 92 -46.72 -7.11 4.17
N ASN A 93 -45.58 -6.52 3.80
CA ASN A 93 -45.14 -5.23 4.34
C ASN A 93 -46.15 -4.11 4.05
N LEU A 94 -46.74 -4.07 2.85
CA LEU A 94 -47.81 -3.11 2.53
C LEU A 94 -49.07 -3.35 3.36
N ALA A 95 -49.49 -4.61 3.56
CA ALA A 95 -50.66 -4.94 4.36
C ALA A 95 -50.48 -4.61 5.86
N LEU A 96 -49.25 -4.64 6.37
CA LEU A 96 -48.92 -4.26 7.75
C LEU A 96 -48.72 -2.75 7.95
N SER A 97 -48.60 -1.98 6.87
CA SER A 97 -48.32 -0.53 6.90
C SER A 97 -49.57 0.32 6.59
N VAL A 98 -50.74 -0.32 6.50
CA VAL A 98 -52.07 0.31 6.50
C VAL A 98 -52.59 0.26 7.92
#